data_AF-A0A660XVE3-F1
#
_entry.id   AF-A0A660XVE3-F1
#
_cell.length_a   1.000
_cell.length_b   1.000
_cell.length_c   1.000
_cell.angle_alpha   90.00
_cell.angle_beta   90.00
_cell.angle_gamma   90.00
#
_symmetry.space_group_name_H-M   'P 1'
#
loop_
_entity.id
_entity.type
_entity.pdbx_description
1 polymer ?
#
loop_
_entity_poly.entity_id
_entity_poly.type
_entity_poly.pdbx_seq_one_letter_code
_entity_poly.pdbx_strand_id
1 'polypeptide(L)'
;MMRGRCRICGAPVPAHLSVCLSCIRRRPEEALPHLYEAHRAAREEFGLPPAPPDSPDGVFCGLCARKCRIGEGEVGYCGLRTVREGKLIHAAGTPERGFLHWYRD
;
A
#
# COMPACT_ATOMS: atom_id res chain seq x y z
N MET A 1 -9.10 -14.33 19.23
CA MET A 1 -7.93 -13.72 18.56
C MET A 1 -7.08 -14.83 17.96
N MET A 2 -7.07 -14.99 16.64
CA MET A 2 -6.13 -15.91 15.98
C MET A 2 -4.71 -15.35 16.14
N ARG A 3 -3.85 -16.11 16.83
CA ARG A 3 -2.44 -15.77 17.02
C ARG A 3 -1.63 -16.59 16.03
N GLY A 4 -0.80 -15.90 15.24
CA GLY A 4 0.23 -16.52 14.41
C GLY A 4 1.52 -16.73 15.20
N ARG A 5 2.53 -17.31 14.53
CA ARG A 5 3.90 -17.41 15.02
C ARG A 5 4.83 -16.63 14.11
N CYS A 6 5.83 -15.96 14.69
CA CYS A 6 6.89 -15.29 13.96
C CYS A 6 7.61 -16.32 13.10
N ARG A 7 7.70 -16.07 11.79
CA ARG A 7 8.36 -16.98 10.83
C ARG A 7 9.86 -17.14 11.06
N ILE A 8 10.47 -16.24 11.85
CA ILE A 8 11.92 -16.20 12.08
C ILE A 8 12.32 -16.74 13.47
N CYS A 9 11.49 -16.56 14.51
CA CYS A 9 11.81 -17.03 15.87
C CYS A 9 10.73 -17.83 16.58
N GLY A 10 9.55 -18.03 15.95
CA GLY A 10 8.44 -18.78 16.55
C GLY A 10 7.65 -18.06 17.64
N ALA A 11 8.05 -16.85 18.06
CA ALA A 11 7.33 -16.06 19.07
C ALA A 11 5.89 -15.74 18.63
N PRO A 12 4.92 -15.62 19.55
CA PRO A 12 3.54 -15.26 19.20
C PRO A 12 3.44 -13.89 18.52
N VAL A 13 2.63 -13.80 17.45
CA VAL A 13 2.39 -12.56 16.69
C VAL A 13 0.92 -12.47 16.25
N PRO A 14 0.42 -11.28 15.88
CA PRO A 14 -0.84 -11.17 15.14
C PRO A 14 -0.76 -11.99 13.84
N ALA A 15 -1.83 -12.71 13.50
CA ALA A 15 -1.85 -13.62 12.35
C ALA A 15 -1.46 -12.94 11.02
N HIS A 16 -1.82 -11.67 10.83
CA HIS A 16 -1.55 -10.92 9.60
C HIS A 16 -0.09 -10.46 9.46
N LEU A 17 0.64 -10.22 10.56
CA LEU A 17 1.98 -9.61 10.49
C LEU A 17 3.10 -10.63 10.26
N SER A 18 2.91 -11.89 10.67
CA SER A 18 3.83 -13.02 10.46
C SER A 18 5.26 -12.88 11.03
N VAL A 19 5.68 -11.72 11.54
CA VAL A 19 6.98 -11.45 12.17
C VAL A 19 6.85 -10.56 13.41
N CYS A 20 7.71 -10.75 14.42
CA CYS A 20 7.67 -9.99 15.67
C CYS A 20 8.60 -8.78 15.62
N LEU A 21 8.32 -7.77 16.47
CA LEU A 21 9.11 -6.54 16.58
C LEU A 21 10.62 -6.78 16.77
N SER A 22 10.98 -7.78 17.58
CA SER A 22 12.39 -8.12 17.82
C SER A 22 13.09 -8.56 16.54
N CYS A 23 12.44 -9.38 15.71
CA CYS A 23 13.03 -9.81 14.43
C CYS A 23 13.05 -8.69 13.40
N ILE A 24 12.03 -7.82 13.36
CA ILE A 24 12.02 -6.64 12.48
C ILE A 24 13.24 -5.76 12.75
N ARG A 25 13.58 -5.54 14.03
CA ARG A 25 14.70 -4.65 14.41
C ARG A 25 16.08 -5.30 14.28
N ARG A 26 16.18 -6.60 14.57
CA ARG A 26 17.48 -7.30 14.67
C ARG A 26 17.86 -8.08 13.41
N ARG A 27 16.87 -8.47 12.60
CA ARG A 27 17.03 -9.29 11.38
C ARG A 27 16.19 -8.70 10.24
N PRO A 28 16.43 -7.44 9.84
CA PRO A 28 15.59 -6.74 8.88
C PRO A 28 15.59 -7.44 7.50
N GLU A 29 16.71 -7.99 7.06
CA GLU A 29 16.80 -8.69 5.77
C GLU A 29 15.90 -9.93 5.72
N GLU A 30 15.84 -10.71 6.81
CA GLU A 30 14.93 -11.86 6.93
C GLU A 30 13.47 -11.42 7.15
N ALA A 31 13.24 -10.29 7.80
CA ALA A 31 11.91 -9.80 8.13
C ALA A 31 11.22 -9.10 6.94
N LEU A 32 11.96 -8.38 6.11
CA LEU A 32 11.42 -7.56 5.02
C LEU A 32 10.53 -8.35 4.06
N PRO A 33 10.90 -9.54 3.55
CA PRO A 33 10.03 -10.31 2.67
C PRO A 33 8.66 -10.61 3.30
N HIS A 34 8.64 -10.97 4.58
CA HIS A 34 7.38 -11.24 5.29
C HIS A 34 6.54 -9.98 5.51
N LEU A 35 7.19 -8.85 5.79
CA LEU A 35 6.50 -7.56 5.91
C LEU A 35 5.93 -7.08 4.57
N TYR A 36 6.67 -7.26 3.47
CA TYR A 36 6.18 -6.92 2.13
C TYR A 36 4.96 -7.74 1.74
N GLU A 37 4.94 -9.04 2.05
CA GLU A 37 3.77 -9.88 1.80
C GLU A 37 2.56 -9.49 2.65
N ALA A 38 2.76 -9.19 3.94
CA ALA A 38 1.69 -8.68 4.79
C ALA A 38 1.13 -7.35 4.26
N HIS A 39 2.02 -6.46 3.80
CA HIS A 39 1.65 -5.16 3.25
C HIS A 39 0.94 -5.27 1.90
N ARG A 40 1.39 -6.19 1.04
CA ARG A 40 0.74 -6.55 -0.23
C ARG A 40 -0.69 -7.00 0.01
N ALA A 41 -0.87 -8.03 0.85
CA ALA A 41 -2.18 -8.60 1.14
C ALA A 41 -3.17 -7.56 1.67
N ALA A 42 -2.73 -6.71 2.60
CA ALA A 42 -3.56 -5.65 3.16
C ALA A 42 -3.99 -4.59 2.13
N ARG A 43 -3.26 -4.45 1.02
CA ARG A 43 -3.56 -3.47 -0.03
C ARG A 43 -4.40 -4.06 -1.14
N GLU A 44 -4.10 -5.30 -1.52
CA GLU A 44 -4.86 -6.04 -2.54
C GLU A 44 -6.33 -6.24 -2.12
N GLU A 45 -6.62 -6.39 -0.83
CA GLU A 45 -7.99 -6.46 -0.30
C GLU A 45 -8.85 -5.23 -0.66
N PHE A 46 -8.23 -4.06 -0.82
CA PHE A 46 -8.89 -2.82 -1.22
C PHE A 46 -8.67 -2.46 -2.70
N GLY A 47 -8.13 -3.38 -3.51
CA GLY A 47 -7.78 -3.13 -4.91
C GLY A 47 -6.67 -2.08 -5.09
N LEU A 48 -5.83 -1.87 -4.06
CA LEU A 48 -4.77 -0.88 -4.10
C LEU A 48 -3.44 -1.51 -4.58
N PRO A 49 -2.59 -0.77 -5.32
CA PRO A 49 -1.31 -1.29 -5.80
C PRO A 49 -0.40 -1.70 -4.64
N PRO A 50 0.27 -2.87 -4.67
CA PRO A 50 1.09 -3.35 -3.55
C PRO A 50 2.35 -2.50 -3.32
N ALA A 51 2.87 -1.89 -4.38
CA ALA A 51 3.98 -0.94 -4.37
C ALA A 51 3.60 0.35 -5.12
N PRO A 52 4.32 1.46 -4.92
CA PRO A 52 4.13 2.65 -5.74
C PRO A 52 4.28 2.32 -7.23
N PRO A 53 3.31 2.70 -8.08
CA PRO A 53 3.44 2.52 -9.52
C PRO A 53 4.68 3.23 -10.05
N ASP A 54 5.41 2.54 -10.92
CA ASP A 54 6.62 3.03 -11.59
C ASP A 54 6.59 2.64 -13.07
N SER A 55 5.46 2.92 -13.73
CA SER A 55 5.28 2.61 -15.15
C SER A 55 6.25 3.43 -16.01
N PRO A 56 7.02 2.81 -16.94
CA PRO A 56 8.06 3.50 -17.71
C PRO A 56 7.57 4.76 -18.43
N ASP A 57 6.40 4.67 -19.07
CA ASP A 57 5.73 5.76 -19.78
C ASP A 57 4.63 6.43 -18.93
N GLY A 58 4.69 6.23 -17.61
CA GLY A 58 3.70 6.74 -16.68
C GLY A 58 3.80 8.24 -16.44
N VAL A 59 2.67 8.89 -16.20
CA VAL A 59 2.59 10.29 -15.79
C VAL A 59 3.09 10.43 -14.35
N PHE A 60 4.00 11.38 -14.14
CA PHE A 60 4.58 11.65 -12.84
C PHE A 60 3.59 12.34 -11.90
N CYS A 61 3.40 11.78 -10.70
CA CYS A 61 2.62 12.37 -9.60
C CYS A 61 3.56 12.82 -8.47
N GLY A 62 3.79 14.14 -8.37
CA GLY A 62 4.69 14.76 -7.39
C GLY A 62 4.05 15.16 -6.05
N LEU A 63 2.81 14.78 -5.78
CA LEU A 63 2.04 15.31 -4.64
C LEU A 63 2.47 14.77 -3.26
N CYS A 64 3.19 13.64 -3.22
CA CYS A 64 3.68 13.07 -1.97
C CYS A 64 5.01 12.35 -2.17
N ALA A 65 5.60 11.87 -1.06
CA ALA A 65 6.91 11.21 -1.07
C ALA A 65 6.97 9.94 -1.94
N ARG A 66 5.83 9.33 -2.32
CA ARG A 66 5.81 8.13 -3.15
C ARG A 66 6.16 8.38 -4.62
N LYS A 67 6.03 9.62 -5.13
CA LYS A 67 6.50 10.03 -6.46
C LYS A 67 6.13 9.03 -7.58
N CYS A 68 4.87 8.61 -7.62
CA CYS A 68 4.42 7.53 -8.51
C CYS A 68 4.59 7.94 -9.99
N ARG A 69 4.97 7.00 -10.86
CA ARG A 69 4.74 7.09 -12.31
C ARG A 69 3.57 6.19 -12.67
N ILE A 70 2.44 6.80 -13.01
CA ILE A 70 1.15 6.12 -13.16
C ILE A 70 0.87 5.94 -14.65
N GLY A 71 0.70 4.72 -15.12
CA GLY A 71 0.32 4.40 -16.49
C GLY A 71 -1.16 4.66 -16.77
N GLU A 72 -1.52 4.69 -18.06
CA GLU A 72 -2.91 4.80 -18.52
C GLU A 72 -3.75 3.67 -17.92
N GLY A 73 -4.91 4.00 -17.33
CA GLY A 73 -5.75 3.00 -16.64
C GLY A 73 -5.34 2.73 -15.19
N GLU A 74 -4.06 2.89 -14.83
CA GLU A 74 -3.54 2.57 -13.50
C GLU A 74 -3.98 3.58 -12.42
N VAL A 75 -3.88 3.16 -11.16
CA VAL A 75 -4.13 4.02 -10.00
C VAL A 75 -2.84 4.26 -9.23
N GLY A 76 -2.68 5.47 -8.68
CA GLY A 76 -1.57 5.81 -7.81
C GLY A 76 -1.58 5.00 -6.52
N TYR A 77 -0.46 5.01 -5.80
CA TYR A 77 -0.34 4.27 -4.54
C TYR A 77 -1.40 4.66 -3.49
N CYS A 78 -1.89 5.89 -3.51
CA CYS A 78 -2.95 6.32 -2.60
C CYS A 78 -4.36 5.87 -3.01
N GLY A 79 -4.54 5.33 -4.23
CA GLY A 79 -5.86 5.04 -4.81
C GLY A 79 -6.65 6.27 -5.27
N LEU A 80 -6.13 7.49 -5.07
CA LEU A 80 -6.84 8.75 -5.33
C LEU A 80 -6.46 9.44 -6.63
N ARG A 81 -5.50 8.87 -7.37
CA ARG A 81 -4.98 9.42 -8.62
C ARG A 81 -4.99 8.34 -9.68
N THR A 82 -5.29 8.70 -10.92
CA THR A 82 -5.26 7.78 -12.05
C THR A 82 -4.86 8.56 -13.30
N VAL A 83 -4.48 7.87 -14.38
CA VAL A 83 -4.21 8.52 -15.66
C VAL A 83 -5.29 8.15 -16.66
N ARG A 84 -5.87 9.18 -17.29
CA ARG A 84 -6.80 9.04 -18.41
C ARG A 84 -6.41 9.99 -19.53
N GLU A 85 -6.31 9.47 -20.74
CA GLU A 85 -5.90 10.23 -21.94
C GLU A 85 -4.55 10.96 -21.71
N GLY A 86 -3.61 10.28 -21.05
CA GLY A 86 -2.29 10.85 -20.73
C GLY A 86 -2.30 11.97 -19.69
N LYS A 87 -3.43 12.23 -19.01
CA LYS A 87 -3.55 13.26 -17.97
C LYS A 87 -3.75 12.64 -16.59
N LEU A 88 -3.10 13.23 -15.58
CA LEU A 88 -3.31 12.88 -14.18
C LEU A 88 -4.67 13.39 -13.70
N ILE A 89 -5.57 12.48 -13.33
CA ILE A 89 -6.92 12.77 -12.86
C ILE A 89 -7.04 12.50 -11.35
N HIS A 90 -7.80 13.35 -10.67
CA HIS A 90 -8.16 13.19 -9.27
C HIS A 90 -9.45 12.37 -9.15
N ALA A 91 -9.39 11.21 -8.48
CA ALA A 91 -10.58 10.36 -8.29
C ALA A 91 -11.60 10.99 -7.32
N ALA A 92 -11.12 11.78 -6.37
CA ALA A 92 -11.87 12.55 -5.39
C ALA A 92 -11.09 13.82 -4.98
N GLY A 93 -11.76 14.72 -4.28
CA GLY A 93 -11.27 16.08 -4.00
C GLY A 93 -11.44 17.02 -5.18
N THR A 94 -12.49 16.82 -6.00
CA THR A 94 -12.92 17.73 -7.08
C THR A 94 -14.26 18.38 -6.69
N PRO A 95 -14.68 19.46 -7.37
CA PRO A 95 -16.01 20.06 -7.12
C PRO A 95 -17.16 19.06 -7.20
N GLU A 96 -17.05 18.06 -8.06
CA GLU A 96 -18.07 17.03 -8.30
C GLU A 96 -17.94 15.82 -7.37
N ARG A 97 -16.78 15.62 -6.72
CA ARG A 97 -16.48 14.43 -5.90
C ARG A 97 -15.66 14.80 -4.66
N GLY A 98 -16.32 14.84 -3.50
CA GLY A 98 -15.69 15.09 -2.20
C GLY A 98 -15.11 13.83 -1.54
N PHE A 99 -14.32 14.02 -0.49
CA PHE A 99 -13.90 12.95 0.42
C PHE A 99 -14.97 12.73 1.50
N LEU A 100 -15.31 11.46 1.76
CA LEU A 100 -16.20 11.09 2.86
C LEU A 100 -15.41 10.36 3.93
N HIS A 101 -15.57 10.79 5.18
CA HIS A 101 -15.05 10.07 6.35
C HIS A 101 -16.18 9.92 7.37
N TRP A 102 -16.35 8.72 7.90
CA TRP A 102 -17.30 8.42 8.97
C TRP A 102 -16.70 7.34 9.86
N TYR A 103 -17.10 7.32 11.13
CA TYR A 103 -16.73 6.27 12.08
C TYR A 103 -17.99 5.83 12.82
N ARG A 104 -17.99 4.59 13.31
CA ARG A 104 -19.03 4.13 14.24
C ARG A 104 -18.71 4.67 15.63
N ASP A 105 -19.73 5.21 16.27
CA ASP A 105 -19.71 5.67 17.67
C ASP A 105 -19.36 4.55 18.65
#